data_AF-A0A969ZAK9-F1
#
_entry.id   AF-A0A969ZAK9-F1
#
_cell.length_a   1.000
_cell.length_b   1.000
_cell.length_c   1.000
_cell.angle_alpha   90.00
_cell.angle_beta   90.00
_cell.angle_gamma   90.00
#
_symmetry.space_group_name_H-M   'P 1'
#
loop_
_entity.id
_entity.type
_entity.pdbx_description
1 polymer ?
#
loop_
_entity_poly.entity_id
_entity_poly.type
_entity_poly.pdbx_seq_one_letter_code
_entity_poly.pdbx_strand_id
1 'polypeptide(L)'
;MKEFSLFEKISAALVGLAGLLYVITYVVALAGGPRYGTPTGVFVVNGIGNLVYALLIFGALIFAVVERRLLVGIIVASLKITLPYGSSFIRTALAGGSMDFGQAGTIFGLLFFLLAIGLIVMLVFVAKETKFESTPFKWLSFLGPILVFAYLILFDSFSNALISSLAEVVALLLLAVMTAELLFISVFVRVPFAIIITIIESTGNGPKPTITFGLVLEWVLGILLLAYGIYALIVHIRHSRHEKHEDIPQPQKEPALE
;
A
#
# COMPACT_ATOMS: atom_id res chain seq x y z
N MET A 1 20.47 -15.93 -12.49
CA MET A 1 19.67 -14.70 -12.30
C MET A 1 20.20 -13.64 -13.27
N LYS A 2 19.37 -13.03 -14.12
CA LYS A 2 19.81 -11.88 -14.95
C LYS A 2 20.15 -10.71 -14.02
N GLU A 3 21.27 -10.02 -14.21
CA GLU A 3 21.54 -8.80 -13.43
C GLU A 3 20.53 -7.71 -13.77
N PHE A 4 20.24 -6.84 -12.79
CA PHE A 4 19.46 -5.64 -13.04
C PHE A 4 20.30 -4.65 -13.86
N SER A 5 19.70 -4.03 -14.87
CA SER A 5 20.29 -2.87 -15.54
C SER A 5 20.49 -1.72 -14.53
N LEU A 6 21.38 -0.76 -14.85
CA LEU A 6 21.58 0.42 -14.01
C LEU A 6 20.24 1.14 -13.73
N PHE A 7 19.39 1.22 -14.74
CA PHE A 7 18.09 1.85 -14.67
C PHE A 7 17.13 1.09 -13.74
N GLU A 8 17.07 -0.23 -13.85
CA GLU A 8 16.26 -1.05 -12.95
C GLU A 8 16.73 -0.96 -11.49
N LYS A 9 18.05 -0.87 -11.25
CA LYS A 9 18.63 -0.66 -9.92
C LYS A 9 18.18 0.68 -9.32
N ILE A 10 18.20 1.75 -10.11
CA ILE A 10 17.75 3.08 -9.67
C ILE A 10 16.25 3.07 -9.39
N SER A 11 15.43 2.45 -10.24
CA SER A 11 13.98 2.31 -10.00
C SER A 11 13.70 1.54 -8.72
N ALA A 12 14.36 0.40 -8.53
CA ALA A 12 14.22 -0.40 -7.31
C ALA A 12 14.63 0.39 -6.06
N ALA A 13 15.72 1.15 -6.14
CA ALA A 13 16.19 2.00 -5.05
C ALA A 13 15.18 3.11 -4.71
N LEU A 14 14.63 3.81 -5.71
CA LEU A 14 13.64 4.87 -5.48
C LEU A 14 12.32 4.34 -4.92
N VAL A 15 11.84 3.20 -5.43
CA VAL A 15 10.64 2.53 -4.91
C VAL A 15 10.86 2.07 -3.47
N GLY A 16 12.01 1.43 -3.21
CA GLY A 16 12.39 0.98 -1.86
C GLY A 16 12.53 2.15 -0.88
N LEU A 17 13.17 3.25 -1.31
CA LEU A 17 13.35 4.45 -0.51
C LEU A 17 12.01 5.12 -0.19
N ALA A 18 11.10 5.21 -1.15
CA ALA A 18 9.76 5.76 -0.93
C ALA A 18 8.99 4.95 0.12
N GLY A 19 9.00 3.62 0.01
CA GLY A 19 8.36 2.74 0.98
C GLY A 19 8.99 2.80 2.37
N LEU A 20 10.34 2.83 2.44
CA LEU A 20 11.05 2.93 3.71
C LEU A 20 10.77 4.26 4.43
N LEU A 21 10.87 5.38 3.71
CA LEU A 21 10.56 6.69 4.27
C LEU A 21 9.10 6.79 4.73
N TYR A 22 8.20 6.12 4.02
CA TYR A 22 6.80 6.04 4.40
C TYR A 22 6.61 5.36 5.76
N VAL A 23 7.24 4.21 5.96
CA VAL A 23 7.23 3.50 7.25
C VAL A 23 7.87 4.36 8.34
N ILE A 24 9.03 4.97 8.08
CA ILE A 24 9.74 5.84 9.03
C ILE A 24 8.84 7.00 9.47
N THR A 25 8.08 7.61 8.56
CA THR A 25 7.16 8.71 8.87
C THR A 25 6.17 8.29 9.97
N TYR A 26 5.61 7.09 9.88
CA TYR A 26 4.67 6.58 10.89
C TYR A 26 5.34 6.12 12.18
N VAL A 27 6.56 5.59 12.11
CA VAL A 27 7.36 5.28 13.31
C VAL A 27 7.67 6.56 14.10
N VAL A 28 8.10 7.61 13.41
CA VAL A 28 8.37 8.92 14.02
C VAL A 28 7.08 9.52 14.60
N ALA A 29 5.96 9.41 13.89
CA ALA A 29 4.66 9.89 14.38
C ALA A 29 4.23 9.16 15.66
N LEU A 30 4.42 7.85 15.74
CA LEU A 30 4.12 7.04 16.93
C LEU A 30 5.07 7.36 18.10
N ALA A 31 6.36 7.57 17.82
CA ALA A 31 7.36 7.93 18.83
C ALA A 31 7.17 9.36 19.38
N GLY A 32 6.58 10.27 18.59
CA GLY A 32 6.31 11.65 18.99
C GLY A 32 5.24 11.83 20.08
N GLY A 33 4.56 10.74 20.48
CA GLY A 33 3.58 10.75 21.56
C GLY A 33 2.23 11.38 21.23
N PRO A 34 1.24 11.26 22.14
CA PRO A 34 -0.10 11.80 21.94
C PRO A 34 -0.09 13.32 21.83
N ARG A 35 -0.89 13.86 20.91
CA ARG A 35 -1.03 15.31 20.68
C ARG A 35 -2.41 15.78 21.13
N TYR A 36 -2.48 16.93 21.82
CA TYR A 36 -3.74 17.63 22.13
C TYR A 36 -4.83 16.76 22.78
N GLY A 37 -4.57 16.26 23.99
CA GLY A 37 -5.63 15.62 24.79
C GLY A 37 -6.17 14.29 24.24
N THR A 38 -5.57 13.72 23.19
CA THR A 38 -5.91 12.35 22.77
C THR A 38 -5.53 11.37 23.88
N PRO A 39 -6.45 10.49 24.30
CA PRO A 39 -6.13 9.43 25.24
C PRO A 39 -4.97 8.58 24.71
N THR A 40 -3.99 8.28 25.57
CA THR A 40 -2.78 7.53 25.19
C THR A 40 -3.12 6.20 24.49
N GLY A 41 -4.17 5.51 24.94
CA GLY A 41 -4.63 4.27 24.30
C GLY A 41 -5.10 4.47 22.86
N VAL A 42 -5.91 5.50 22.59
CA VAL A 42 -6.39 5.83 21.24
C VAL A 42 -5.23 6.21 20.32
N PHE A 43 -4.29 7.02 20.83
CA PHE A 43 -3.09 7.40 20.09
C PHE A 43 -2.27 6.18 19.67
N VAL A 44 -1.97 5.27 20.62
CA VAL A 44 -1.15 4.07 20.35
C VAL A 44 -1.85 3.16 19.35
N VAL A 45 -3.13 2.87 19.53
CA VAL A 45 -3.89 1.96 18.63
C VAL A 45 -3.97 2.54 17.21
N ASN A 46 -4.27 3.84 17.08
CA ASN A 46 -4.29 4.51 15.78
C ASN A 46 -2.91 4.52 15.12
N GLY A 47 -1.85 4.80 15.90
CA GLY A 47 -0.48 4.78 15.40
C GLY A 47 -0.02 3.40 14.93
N ILE A 48 -0.35 2.33 15.66
CA ILE A 48 -0.08 0.95 15.23
C ILE A 48 -0.86 0.61 13.97
N GLY A 49 -2.15 0.95 13.89
CA GLY A 49 -2.96 0.68 12.69
C GLY A 49 -2.40 1.36 11.44
N ASN A 50 -1.95 2.61 11.57
CA ASN A 50 -1.28 3.33 10.49
C ASN A 50 0.10 2.75 10.13
N LEU A 51 0.85 2.25 11.12
CA LEU A 51 2.12 1.58 10.87
C LEU A 51 1.92 0.26 10.11
N VAL A 52 0.92 -0.55 10.49
CA VAL A 52 0.56 -1.80 9.79
C VAL A 52 0.12 -1.48 8.36
N TYR A 53 -0.70 -0.44 8.16
CA TYR A 53 -1.06 0.06 6.83
C TYR A 53 0.18 0.38 5.98
N ALA A 54 1.13 1.13 6.53
CA ALA A 54 2.36 1.50 5.84
C ALA A 54 3.24 0.29 5.51
N LEU A 55 3.33 -0.68 6.43
CA LEU A 55 4.07 -1.93 6.23
C LEU A 55 3.47 -2.79 5.11
N LEU A 56 2.14 -2.85 4.98
CA LEU A 56 1.50 -3.58 3.88
C LEU A 56 1.80 -2.94 2.52
N ILE A 57 1.76 -1.60 2.43
CA ILE A 57 2.16 -0.90 1.21
C ILE A 57 3.64 -1.12 0.92
N PHE A 58 4.52 -1.03 1.93
CA PHE A 58 5.94 -1.30 1.75
C PHE A 58 6.19 -2.74 1.28
N GLY A 59 5.49 -3.72 1.86
CA GLY A 59 5.49 -5.11 1.40
C GLY A 59 5.07 -5.22 -0.06
N ALA A 60 4.00 -4.55 -0.48
CA ALA A 60 3.53 -4.52 -1.86
C ALA A 60 4.62 -3.97 -2.81
N LEU A 61 5.33 -2.91 -2.40
CA LEU A 61 6.45 -2.36 -3.17
C LEU A 61 7.64 -3.32 -3.25
N ILE A 62 7.96 -4.03 -2.16
CA ILE A 62 9.01 -5.07 -2.17
C ILE A 62 8.65 -6.17 -3.16
N PHE A 63 7.42 -6.67 -3.15
CA PHE A 63 6.98 -7.69 -4.11
C PHE A 63 7.06 -7.18 -5.54
N ALA A 64 6.64 -5.94 -5.82
CA ALA A 64 6.79 -5.33 -7.13
C ALA A 64 8.27 -5.28 -7.60
N VAL A 65 9.22 -5.00 -6.70
CA VAL A 65 10.66 -5.01 -7.02
C VAL A 65 11.19 -6.42 -7.23
N VAL A 66 10.83 -7.36 -6.35
CA VAL A 66 11.29 -8.77 -6.40
C VAL A 66 10.78 -9.45 -7.67
N GLU A 67 9.53 -9.21 -8.06
CA GLU A 67 8.91 -9.72 -9.29
C GLU A 67 9.33 -8.93 -10.54
N ARG A 68 10.21 -7.93 -10.40
CA ARG A 68 10.65 -7.00 -11.47
C ARG A 68 9.52 -6.25 -12.16
N ARG A 69 8.37 -6.12 -11.50
CA ARG A 69 7.24 -5.28 -11.92
C ARG A 69 7.49 -3.83 -11.50
N LEU A 70 8.64 -3.27 -11.89
CA LEU A 70 9.10 -1.95 -11.45
C LEU A 70 8.15 -0.82 -11.83
N LEU A 71 7.48 -0.92 -12.99
CA LEU A 71 6.47 0.05 -13.40
C LEU A 71 5.31 0.13 -12.39
N VAL A 72 4.85 -1.01 -11.87
CA VAL A 72 3.83 -1.06 -10.80
C VAL A 72 4.37 -0.42 -9.53
N GLY A 73 5.58 -0.80 -9.12
CA GLY A 73 6.21 -0.24 -7.92
C GLY A 73 6.29 1.28 -7.98
N ILE A 74 6.69 1.84 -9.12
CA ILE A 74 6.78 3.29 -9.35
C ILE A 74 5.39 3.94 -9.29
N ILE A 75 4.39 3.38 -9.98
CA ILE A 75 3.04 3.95 -10.02
C ILE A 75 2.40 3.91 -8.62
N VAL A 76 2.49 2.77 -7.92
CA VAL A 76 1.95 2.60 -6.57
C VAL A 76 2.64 3.53 -5.58
N ALA A 77 3.97 3.60 -5.60
CA ALA A 77 4.72 4.53 -4.76
C ALA A 77 4.34 5.99 -5.06
N SER A 78 4.13 6.33 -6.34
CA SER A 78 3.70 7.68 -6.73
C SER A 78 2.31 8.01 -6.21
N LEU A 79 1.33 7.14 -6.48
CA LEU A 79 -0.08 7.37 -6.16
C LEU A 79 -0.38 7.32 -4.67
N LYS A 80 0.17 6.33 -3.93
CA LYS A 80 -0.16 6.13 -2.51
C LYS A 80 0.79 6.84 -1.54
N ILE A 81 2.01 7.20 -1.97
CA ILE A 81 3.03 7.76 -1.07
C ILE A 81 3.49 9.14 -1.53
N THR A 82 4.20 9.26 -2.65
CA THR A 82 4.97 10.47 -2.90
C THR A 82 4.11 11.65 -3.34
N LEU A 83 3.07 11.45 -4.15
CA LEU A 83 2.17 12.53 -4.57
C LEU A 83 1.30 13.05 -3.42
N PRO A 84 0.59 12.21 -2.64
CA PRO A 84 -0.23 12.72 -1.53
C PRO A 84 0.61 13.48 -0.50
N TYR A 85 1.76 12.95 -0.11
CA TYR A 85 2.61 13.55 0.93
C TYR A 85 3.52 14.66 0.40
N GLY A 86 3.91 14.64 -0.87
CA GLY A 86 4.61 15.75 -1.51
C GLY A 86 3.69 16.94 -1.80
N SER A 87 2.41 16.70 -2.06
CA SER A 87 1.44 17.78 -2.35
C SER A 87 1.16 18.68 -1.14
N SER A 88 1.34 18.18 0.09
CA SER A 88 1.20 19.00 1.30
C SER A 88 2.30 20.05 1.37
N PHE A 89 3.54 19.69 1.02
CA PHE A 89 4.66 20.61 0.92
C PHE A 89 4.42 21.71 -0.13
N ILE A 90 3.97 21.34 -1.34
CA ILE A 90 3.66 22.32 -2.40
C ILE A 90 2.58 23.30 -1.92
N ARG A 91 1.52 22.81 -1.28
CA ARG A 91 0.44 23.67 -0.77
C ARG A 91 0.93 24.64 0.29
N THR A 92 1.76 24.18 1.23
CA THR A 92 2.38 25.05 2.23
C THR A 92 3.31 26.08 1.61
N ALA A 93 4.10 25.69 0.61
CA ALA A 93 5.02 26.59 -0.09
C ALA A 93 4.30 27.67 -0.92
N LEU A 94 3.23 27.29 -1.63
CA LEU A 94 2.42 28.21 -2.45
C LEU A 94 1.53 29.13 -1.63
N ALA A 95 1.15 28.75 -0.40
CA ALA A 95 0.37 29.59 0.50
C ALA A 95 1.16 30.78 1.08
N GLY A 96 2.44 30.95 0.71
CA GLY A 96 3.26 32.10 1.10
C GLY A 96 3.65 32.14 2.59
N GLY A 97 3.38 31.07 3.34
CA GLY A 97 3.77 30.97 4.74
C GLY A 97 5.29 30.79 4.88
N SER A 98 5.87 31.37 5.94
CA SER A 98 7.24 31.06 6.33
C SER A 98 7.34 29.56 6.62
N MET A 99 8.05 28.81 5.75
CA MET A 99 8.29 27.39 5.98
C MET A 99 9.29 27.21 7.12
N ASP A 100 8.79 26.72 8.26
CA ASP A 100 9.63 26.28 9.36
C ASP A 100 10.18 24.89 9.04
N PHE A 101 11.43 24.86 8.57
CA PHE A 101 12.19 23.64 8.32
C PHE A 101 12.65 22.94 9.61
N GLY A 102 12.40 23.52 10.79
CA GLY A 102 12.63 22.86 12.08
C GLY A 102 11.62 21.77 12.41
N GLN A 103 10.49 21.71 11.68
CA GLN A 103 9.45 20.71 11.90
C GLN A 103 9.64 19.49 11.00
N ALA A 104 9.71 18.30 11.60
CA ALA A 104 9.88 17.03 10.89
C ALA A 104 8.86 16.81 9.76
N GLY A 105 7.62 17.29 9.91
CA GLY A 105 6.57 17.19 8.89
C GLY A 105 6.91 17.93 7.59
N THR A 106 7.49 19.13 7.68
CA THR A 106 7.92 19.92 6.50
C THR A 106 9.05 19.23 5.75
N ILE A 107 10.01 18.65 6.49
CA ILE A 107 11.14 17.91 5.92
C ILE A 107 10.65 16.67 5.18
N PHE A 108 9.78 15.86 5.79
CA PHE A 108 9.22 14.68 5.12
C PHE A 108 8.41 15.06 3.88
N GLY A 109 7.62 16.14 3.93
CA GLY A 109 6.89 16.64 2.76
C GLY A 109 7.82 17.00 1.59
N LEU A 110 8.92 17.70 1.86
CA LEU A 110 9.93 18.02 0.84
C LEU A 110 10.58 16.75 0.27
N LEU A 111 10.95 15.79 1.12
CA LEU A 111 11.56 14.53 0.68
C LEU A 111 10.60 13.74 -0.23
N PHE A 112 9.32 13.65 0.13
CA PHE A 112 8.32 13.00 -0.72
C PHE A 112 8.08 13.74 -2.03
N PHE A 113 8.15 15.07 -2.03
CA PHE A 113 8.07 15.87 -3.25
C PHE A 113 9.26 15.60 -4.21
N LEU A 114 10.49 15.60 -3.70
CA LEU A 114 11.68 15.27 -4.50
C LEU A 114 11.62 13.83 -5.04
N LEU A 115 11.13 12.89 -4.22
CA LEU A 115 10.91 11.52 -4.65
C LEU A 115 9.81 11.40 -5.71
N ALA A 116 8.74 12.19 -5.62
CA ALA A 116 7.71 12.21 -6.66
C ALA A 116 8.30 12.62 -8.02
N ILE A 117 9.15 13.64 -8.06
CA ILE A 117 9.85 14.05 -9.29
C ILE A 117 10.71 12.90 -9.82
N GLY A 118 11.54 12.29 -8.96
CA GLY A 118 12.40 11.16 -9.33
C GLY A 118 11.59 9.98 -9.89
N LEU A 119 10.50 9.61 -9.23
CA LEU A 119 9.62 8.52 -9.67
C LEU A 119 8.92 8.83 -10.99
N ILE A 120 8.46 10.07 -11.22
CA ILE A 120 7.86 10.47 -12.49
C ILE A 120 8.87 10.39 -13.63
N VAL A 121 10.12 10.84 -13.41
CA VAL A 121 11.18 10.73 -14.41
C VAL A 121 11.43 9.26 -14.75
N MET A 122 11.56 8.40 -13.74
CA MET A 122 11.75 6.97 -13.95
C MET A 122 10.55 6.31 -14.62
N LEU A 123 9.33 6.73 -14.32
CA LEU A 123 8.11 6.24 -14.99
C LEU A 123 8.23 6.41 -16.50
N VAL A 124 8.65 7.60 -16.96
CA VAL A 124 8.80 7.91 -18.40
C VAL A 124 9.84 7.00 -19.04
N PHE A 125 10.97 6.76 -18.38
CA PHE A 125 12.01 5.88 -18.91
C PHE A 125 11.58 4.40 -18.90
N VAL A 126 10.98 3.89 -17.81
CA VAL A 126 10.50 2.49 -17.73
C VAL A 126 9.43 2.27 -18.80
N ALA A 127 8.48 3.21 -18.95
CA ALA A 127 7.41 3.09 -19.93
C ALA A 127 7.92 3.05 -21.38
N LYS A 128 9.04 3.71 -21.69
CA LYS A 128 9.66 3.66 -23.03
C LYS A 128 10.32 2.31 -23.33
N GLU A 129 10.86 1.64 -22.32
CA GLU A 129 11.57 0.37 -22.49
C GLU A 129 10.66 -0.86 -22.33
N THR A 130 9.50 -0.69 -21.69
CA THR A 130 8.58 -1.81 -21.41
C THR A 130 7.71 -2.10 -22.63
N LYS A 131 7.85 -3.30 -23.20
CA LYS A 131 6.81 -3.85 -24.10
C LYS A 131 5.64 -4.29 -23.24
N PHE A 132 4.50 -3.62 -23.38
CA PHE A 132 3.28 -4.00 -22.66
C PHE A 132 2.76 -5.32 -23.21
N GLU A 133 3.01 -6.40 -22.47
CA GLU A 133 2.34 -7.68 -22.71
C GLU A 133 0.94 -7.61 -22.08
N SER A 134 -0.06 -7.25 -22.90
CA SER A 134 -1.45 -7.31 -22.47
C SER A 134 -1.89 -8.77 -22.39
N THR A 135 -2.28 -9.23 -21.21
CA THR A 135 -3.00 -10.49 -21.05
C THR A 135 -4.47 -10.32 -21.41
N PRO A 136 -5.17 -11.40 -21.81
CA PRO A 136 -6.59 -11.34 -22.10
C PRO A 136 -7.37 -10.87 -20.86
N PHE A 137 -8.16 -9.82 -21.07
CA PHE A 137 -9.00 -9.19 -20.08
C PHE A 137 -9.95 -10.19 -19.40
N LYS A 138 -9.87 -10.30 -18.07
CA LYS A 138 -10.85 -11.06 -17.27
C LYS A 138 -11.56 -10.09 -16.33
N TRP A 139 -12.85 -9.85 -16.59
CA TRP A 139 -13.68 -8.93 -15.80
C TRP A 139 -13.63 -9.22 -14.28
N LEU A 140 -13.61 -10.50 -13.91
CA LEU A 140 -13.53 -10.97 -12.52
C LEU A 140 -12.28 -10.47 -11.78
N SER A 141 -11.17 -10.21 -12.48
CA SER A 141 -9.95 -9.66 -11.87
C SER A 141 -10.15 -8.25 -11.31
N PHE A 142 -11.14 -7.49 -11.80
CA PHE A 142 -11.41 -6.12 -11.35
C PHE A 142 -12.40 -6.02 -10.18
N LEU A 143 -12.92 -7.15 -9.69
CA LEU A 143 -13.85 -7.15 -8.55
C LEU A 143 -13.21 -6.52 -7.31
N GLY A 144 -11.94 -6.84 -7.02
CA GLY A 144 -11.19 -6.29 -5.88
C GLY A 144 -11.13 -4.75 -5.88
N PRO A 145 -10.59 -4.11 -6.93
CA PRO A 145 -10.57 -2.66 -7.03
C PRO A 145 -11.95 -2.01 -6.97
N ILE A 146 -12.98 -2.65 -7.54
CA ILE A 146 -14.37 -2.14 -7.48
C ILE A 146 -14.89 -2.19 -6.05
N LEU A 147 -14.62 -3.27 -5.30
CA LEU A 147 -15.00 -3.39 -3.89
C LEU A 147 -14.30 -2.33 -3.04
N VAL A 148 -13.01 -2.09 -3.27
CA VAL A 148 -12.24 -1.03 -2.60
C VAL A 148 -12.81 0.35 -2.92
N PHE A 149 -13.11 0.62 -4.19
CA PHE A 149 -13.71 1.89 -4.62
C PHE A 149 -15.08 2.11 -3.97
N ALA A 150 -15.96 1.12 -4.03
CA ALA A 150 -17.31 1.19 -3.47
C ALA A 150 -17.27 1.39 -1.95
N TYR A 151 -16.43 0.62 -1.24
CA TYR A 151 -16.26 0.75 0.19
C TYR A 151 -15.78 2.16 0.58
N LEU A 152 -14.71 2.66 -0.06
CA LEU A 152 -14.14 3.95 0.28
C LEU A 152 -15.02 5.13 -0.12
N ILE A 153 -15.88 5.00 -1.14
CA ILE A 153 -16.90 6.03 -1.43
C ILE A 153 -17.97 6.10 -0.34
N LEU A 154 -18.35 4.95 0.23
CA LEU A 154 -19.40 4.89 1.23
C LEU A 154 -18.92 5.37 2.62
N PHE A 155 -17.65 5.12 2.94
CA PHE A 155 -17.14 5.30 4.31
C PHE A 155 -15.90 6.20 4.44
N ASP A 156 -15.34 6.70 3.34
CA ASP A 156 -14.18 7.61 3.33
C ASP A 156 -14.39 8.69 2.23
N SER A 157 -13.30 9.21 1.69
CA SER A 157 -13.31 10.25 0.66
C SER A 157 -13.18 9.67 -0.75
N PHE A 158 -13.85 10.33 -1.70
CA PHE A 158 -13.75 10.01 -3.13
C PHE A 158 -12.29 10.00 -3.63
N SER A 159 -11.46 10.93 -3.14
CA SER A 159 -10.03 10.99 -3.52
C SER A 159 -9.28 9.73 -3.07
N ASN A 160 -9.51 9.26 -1.84
CA ASN A 160 -8.88 8.04 -1.35
C ASN A 160 -9.38 6.80 -2.10
N ALA A 161 -10.69 6.77 -2.40
CA ALA A 161 -11.32 5.70 -3.18
C ALA A 161 -10.67 5.60 -4.58
N LEU A 162 -10.56 6.74 -5.27
CA LEU A 162 -9.97 6.81 -6.61
C LEU A 162 -8.50 6.39 -6.60
N ILE A 163 -7.69 6.93 -5.69
CA ILE A 163 -6.25 6.62 -5.60
C ILE A 163 -6.02 5.15 -5.27
N SER A 164 -6.78 4.60 -4.31
CA SER A 164 -6.58 3.23 -3.84
C SER A 164 -7.00 2.20 -4.88
N SER A 165 -8.18 2.38 -5.48
CA SER A 165 -8.67 1.49 -6.53
C SER A 165 -7.83 1.58 -7.80
N LEU A 166 -7.37 2.77 -8.20
CA LEU A 166 -6.51 2.94 -9.37
C LEU A 166 -5.15 2.24 -9.18
N ALA A 167 -4.55 2.35 -8.00
CA ALA A 167 -3.31 1.65 -7.69
C ALA A 167 -3.44 0.12 -7.84
N GLU A 168 -4.59 -0.44 -7.43
CA GLU A 168 -4.88 -1.87 -7.58
C GLU A 168 -5.18 -2.25 -9.03
N VAL A 169 -5.97 -1.46 -9.75
CA VAL A 169 -6.23 -1.63 -11.20
C VAL A 169 -4.91 -1.70 -11.97
N VAL A 170 -3.99 -0.76 -11.71
CA VAL A 170 -2.68 -0.72 -12.37
C VAL A 170 -1.84 -1.95 -12.00
N ALA A 171 -1.83 -2.34 -10.73
CA ALA A 171 -1.10 -3.52 -10.29
C ALA A 171 -1.60 -4.79 -11.00
N LEU A 172 -2.91 -4.96 -11.15
CA LEU A 172 -3.52 -6.09 -11.84
C LEU A 172 -3.29 -6.07 -13.34
N LEU A 173 -3.44 -4.91 -14.00
CA LEU A 173 -3.16 -4.75 -15.43
C LEU A 173 -1.73 -5.12 -15.81
N LEU A 174 -0.80 -4.89 -14.89
CA LEU A 174 0.63 -5.19 -15.04
C LEU A 174 1.04 -6.53 -14.40
N LEU A 175 0.06 -7.39 -14.10
CA LEU A 175 0.25 -8.75 -13.57
C LEU A 175 1.03 -8.83 -12.24
N ALA A 176 1.02 -7.76 -11.44
CA ALA A 176 1.58 -7.75 -10.09
C ALA A 176 0.50 -8.13 -9.07
N VAL A 177 0.06 -9.38 -9.12
CA VAL A 177 -1.09 -9.87 -8.33
C VAL A 177 -0.82 -9.79 -6.83
N MET A 178 0.38 -10.20 -6.37
CA MET A 178 0.78 -10.09 -4.97
C MET A 178 0.76 -8.65 -4.45
N THR A 179 1.20 -7.71 -5.29
CA THR A 179 1.14 -6.27 -5.00
C THR A 179 -0.30 -5.80 -4.87
N ALA A 180 -1.19 -6.22 -5.78
CA ALA A 180 -2.61 -5.86 -5.74
C ALA A 180 -3.31 -6.39 -4.47
N GLU A 181 -3.06 -7.65 -4.10
CA GLU A 181 -3.65 -8.26 -2.89
C GLU A 181 -3.20 -7.54 -1.61
N LEU A 182 -1.92 -7.18 -1.50
CA LEU A 182 -1.41 -6.41 -0.36
C LEU A 182 -1.99 -4.98 -0.31
N LEU A 183 -2.19 -4.36 -1.47
CA LEU A 183 -2.85 -3.06 -1.56
C LEU A 183 -4.31 -3.13 -1.14
N PHE A 184 -5.02 -4.19 -1.54
CA PHE A 184 -6.40 -4.45 -1.13
C PHE A 184 -6.49 -4.61 0.39
N ILE A 185 -5.67 -5.50 0.98
CA ILE A 185 -5.63 -5.73 2.43
C ILE A 185 -5.28 -4.43 3.17
N SER A 186 -4.37 -3.62 2.63
CA SER A 186 -3.99 -2.35 3.26
C SER A 186 -5.20 -1.45 3.54
N VAL A 187 -6.19 -1.41 2.64
CA VAL A 187 -7.37 -0.55 2.81
C VAL A 187 -8.19 -0.96 4.03
N PHE A 188 -8.41 -2.26 4.21
CA PHE A 188 -9.31 -2.77 5.24
C PHE A 188 -8.61 -3.03 6.58
N VAL A 189 -7.28 -3.04 6.62
CA VAL A 189 -6.53 -3.30 7.86
C VAL A 189 -6.82 -2.27 8.96
N ARG A 190 -7.29 -1.07 8.59
CA ARG A 190 -7.63 0.01 9.54
C ARG A 190 -8.92 -0.27 10.32
N VAL A 191 -9.81 -1.12 9.80
CA VAL A 191 -11.14 -1.36 10.37
C VAL A 191 -11.07 -2.01 11.76
N PRO A 192 -10.29 -3.08 12.00
CA PRO A 192 -10.11 -3.61 13.34
C PRO A 192 -9.60 -2.58 14.36
N PHE A 193 -8.70 -1.69 13.95
CA PHE A 193 -8.19 -0.64 14.84
C PHE A 193 -9.25 0.41 15.16
N ALA A 194 -10.07 0.80 14.17
CA ALA A 194 -11.20 1.70 14.39
C ALA A 194 -12.18 1.14 15.43
N ILE A 195 -12.50 -0.15 15.36
CA ILE A 195 -13.36 -0.83 16.34
C ILE A 195 -12.75 -0.76 17.75
N ILE A 196 -11.45 -1.09 17.88
CA ILE A 196 -10.75 -1.04 19.16
C ILE A 196 -10.76 0.38 19.73
N ILE A 197 -10.53 1.39 18.89
CA ILE A 197 -10.58 2.81 19.30
C ILE A 197 -11.97 3.15 19.86
N THR A 198 -13.04 2.79 19.14
CA THR A 198 -14.41 3.06 19.61
C THR A 198 -14.72 2.34 20.93
N ILE A 199 -14.20 1.12 21.12
CA ILE A 199 -14.32 0.41 22.40
C ILE A 199 -13.61 1.18 23.51
N ILE A 200 -12.35 1.59 23.30
CA ILE A 200 -11.58 2.36 24.29
C ILE A 200 -12.33 3.65 24.66
N GLU A 201 -12.82 4.39 23.66
CA GLU A 201 -13.58 5.63 23.87
C GLU A 201 -14.90 5.37 24.61
N SER A 202 -15.59 4.26 24.34
CA SER A 202 -16.82 3.89 25.04
C SER A 202 -16.63 3.51 26.51
N THR A 203 -15.43 3.05 26.87
CA THR A 203 -15.04 2.67 28.24
C THR A 203 -14.42 3.81 29.05
N GLY A 204 -14.05 4.92 28.39
CA GLY A 204 -13.45 6.07 29.04
C GLY A 204 -14.47 6.95 29.77
N ASN A 205 -13.96 7.89 30.58
CA ASN A 205 -14.77 8.90 31.28
C ASN A 205 -15.18 10.09 30.37
N GLY A 206 -14.99 9.96 29.05
CA GLY A 206 -15.29 10.99 28.06
C GLY A 206 -16.70 10.86 27.47
N PRO A 207 -17.06 11.74 26.51
CA PRO A 207 -18.29 11.57 25.75
C PRO A 207 -18.26 10.24 24.99
N LYS A 208 -19.28 9.41 25.21
CA LYS A 208 -19.36 8.09 24.58
C LYS A 208 -19.65 8.25 23.08
N PRO A 209 -18.93 7.51 22.21
CA PRO A 209 -19.20 7.52 20.78
C PRO A 209 -20.62 7.00 20.52
N THR A 210 -21.36 7.70 19.65
CA THR A 210 -22.69 7.25 19.24
C THR A 210 -22.53 6.18 18.17
N ILE A 211 -22.92 4.94 18.49
CA ILE A 211 -22.90 3.84 17.54
C ILE A 211 -24.08 4.00 16.58
N THR A 212 -23.79 4.34 15.33
CA THR A 212 -24.79 4.46 14.27
C THR A 212 -24.84 3.19 13.42
N PHE A 213 -25.94 2.97 12.71
CA PHE A 213 -26.05 1.86 11.75
C PHE A 213 -24.95 1.92 10.67
N GLY A 214 -24.62 3.12 10.19
CA GLY A 214 -23.55 3.31 9.20
C GLY A 214 -22.18 2.84 9.70
N LEU A 215 -21.84 3.14 10.96
CA LEU A 215 -20.59 2.68 11.59
C LEU A 215 -20.53 1.15 11.71
N VAL A 216 -21.64 0.53 12.12
CA VAL A 216 -21.71 -0.95 12.21
C VAL A 216 -21.58 -1.57 10.83
N LEU A 217 -22.22 -0.99 9.82
CA LEU A 217 -22.13 -1.46 8.43
C LEU A 217 -20.69 -1.36 7.89
N GLU A 218 -20.02 -0.24 8.14
CA GLU A 218 -18.60 -0.04 7.81
C GLU A 218 -17.75 -1.17 8.41
N TRP A 219 -17.92 -1.44 9.71
CA TRP A 219 -17.14 -2.45 10.42
C TRP A 219 -17.38 -3.87 9.88
N VAL A 220 -18.64 -4.24 9.67
CA VAL A 220 -18.99 -5.58 9.18
C VAL A 220 -18.43 -5.79 7.77
N LEU A 221 -18.69 -4.85 6.85
CA LEU A 221 -18.18 -4.95 5.48
C LEU A 221 -16.64 -4.93 5.45
N GLY A 222 -16.03 -4.05 6.24
CA GLY A 222 -14.58 -3.94 6.34
C GLY A 222 -13.91 -5.22 6.85
N ILE A 223 -14.47 -5.86 7.89
CA ILE A 223 -13.95 -7.14 8.40
C ILE A 223 -14.12 -8.26 7.36
N LEU A 224 -15.28 -8.34 6.70
CA LEU A 224 -15.53 -9.37 5.68
C LEU A 224 -14.57 -9.22 4.50
N LEU A 225 -14.35 -7.99 4.03
CA LEU A 225 -13.41 -7.71 2.95
C LEU A 225 -11.96 -7.97 3.39
N LEU A 226 -11.58 -7.61 4.61
CA LEU A 226 -10.26 -7.94 5.16
C LEU A 226 -10.02 -9.46 5.19
N ALA A 227 -11.01 -10.23 5.68
CA ALA A 227 -10.91 -11.68 5.72
C ALA A 227 -10.80 -12.30 4.32
N TYR A 228 -11.59 -11.80 3.36
CA TYR A 228 -11.48 -12.18 1.95
C TYR A 228 -10.08 -11.91 1.38
N GLY A 229 -9.54 -10.70 1.59
CA GLY A 229 -8.21 -10.33 1.10
C GLY A 229 -7.11 -11.20 1.69
N ILE A 230 -7.16 -11.47 3.00
CA ILE A 230 -6.20 -12.38 3.66
C ILE A 230 -6.29 -13.79 3.06
N TYR A 231 -7.50 -14.31 2.87
CA TYR A 231 -7.70 -15.62 2.24
C TYR A 231 -7.15 -15.66 0.81
N ALA A 232 -7.45 -14.66 -0.02
CA ALA A 232 -6.97 -14.55 -1.40
C ALA A 232 -5.44 -14.50 -1.46
N LEU A 233 -4.80 -13.73 -0.57
CA LEU A 233 -3.34 -13.68 -0.46
C LEU A 233 -2.74 -15.04 -0.07
N ILE A 234 -3.32 -15.75 0.92
CA ILE A 234 -2.85 -17.07 1.34
C ILE A 234 -2.95 -18.08 0.18
N VAL A 235 -4.07 -18.07 -0.55
CA VAL A 235 -4.29 -18.96 -1.71
C VAL A 235 -3.24 -18.69 -2.80
N HIS A 236 -2.97 -17.43 -3.12
CA HIS A 236 -1.94 -17.06 -4.09
C HIS A 236 -0.54 -17.49 -3.65
N ILE A 237 -0.14 -17.19 -2.40
CA ILE A 237 1.16 -17.63 -1.86
C ILE A 237 1.31 -19.15 -1.95
N ARG A 238 0.24 -19.89 -1.67
CA ARG A 238 0.26 -21.36 -1.75
C ARG A 238 0.44 -21.85 -3.17
N HIS A 239 -0.30 -21.31 -4.14
CA HIS A 239 -0.18 -21.68 -5.55
C HIS A 239 1.22 -21.38 -6.09
N SER A 240 1.76 -20.19 -5.82
CA SER A 240 3.11 -19.81 -6.25
C SER A 240 4.24 -20.65 -5.64
N ARG A 241 3.99 -21.34 -4.51
CA ARG A 241 4.93 -22.33 -3.94
C ARG A 241 4.83 -23.70 -4.61
N HIS A 242 3.64 -24.11 -5.06
CA HIS A 242 3.43 -25.42 -5.67
C HIS A 242 3.98 -25.46 -7.09
N GLU A 243 3.80 -24.41 -7.89
CA GLU A 243 4.40 -24.32 -9.24
C GLU A 243 5.93 -24.38 -9.21
N LYS A 244 6.59 -23.83 -8.18
CA LYS A 244 8.05 -23.90 -8.02
C LYS A 244 8.59 -25.29 -7.65
N HIS A 245 7.74 -26.22 -7.24
CA HIS A 245 8.15 -27.58 -6.88
C HIS A 245 7.97 -28.60 -8.01
N GLU A 246 7.16 -28.31 -9.03
CA GLU A 246 7.00 -29.18 -10.20
C GLU A 246 8.15 -29.04 -11.22
N ASP A 247 8.95 -27.96 -11.15
CA ASP A 247 10.12 -27.72 -12.01
C ASP A 247 11.42 -28.39 -11.50
N ILE A 248 11.36 -29.25 -10.48
CA ILE A 248 12.52 -30.09 -10.10
C ILE A 248 12.54 -31.27 -11.09
N PRO A 249 13.61 -31.43 -11.92
CA PRO A 249 13.69 -32.54 -12.85
C PRO A 249 13.58 -33.84 -12.05
N GLN A 250 12.57 -34.66 -12.36
CA GLN A 250 12.57 -36.03 -11.88
C GLN A 250 13.88 -36.68 -12.34
N PRO A 251 14.62 -37.40 -11.47
CA PRO A 251 15.83 -38.09 -11.90
C PRO A 251 15.43 -39.04 -13.03
N GLN A 252 16.05 -38.82 -14.20
CA GLN A 252 15.89 -39.70 -15.35
C GLN A 252 16.16 -41.12 -14.87
N LYS A 253 15.17 -42.02 -15.00
CA LYS A 253 15.40 -43.45 -14.87
C LYS A 253 16.46 -43.82 -15.91
N GLU A 254 17.64 -44.22 -15.45
CA GLU A 254 18.64 -44.86 -16.31
C GLU A 254 17.96 -46.03 -17.04
N PRO A 255 18.18 -46.17 -18.36
CA PRO A 255 17.72 -47.35 -19.06
C PRO A 255 18.46 -48.56 -18.48
N ALA A 256 17.69 -49.57 -18.07
CA ALA A 256 18.23 -50.86 -17.69
C ALA A 256 19.06 -51.39 -18.86
N LEU A 257 20.37 -51.54 -18.63
CA LEU A 257 21.25 -52.28 -19.53
C LEU A 257 20.77 -53.74 -19.56
N GLU A 258 20.50 -54.21 -20.77
CA GLU A 258 20.18 -55.61 -21.10
C GLU A 258 21.29 -56.58 -20.68
#